data_AF-A0A841G9Z1-F1
#
_entry.id   AF-A0A841G9Z1-F1
#
_cell.length_a   1.000
_cell.length_b   1.000
_cell.length_c   1.000
_cell.angle_alpha   90.00
_cell.angle_beta   90.00
_cell.angle_gamma   90.00
#
_symmetry.space_group_name_H-M   'P 1'
#
loop_
_entity.id
_entity.type
_entity.pdbx_description
1 polymer ?
#
loop_
_entity_poly.entity_id
_entity_poly.type
_entity_poly.pdbx_seq_one_letter_code
_entity_poly.pdbx_strand_id
1 'polypeptide(L)' 'MHQIRHSLKFVHWKERKAVAADLRTIYAAATLNEAEAALKQFASN' A
#
# COMPACT_ATOMS: atom_id res chain seq x y z
N MET A 1 -4.92 -10.21 -0.11
CA MET A 1 -4.12 -10.46 -1.34
C MET A 1 -4.79 -9.98 -2.63
N HIS A 2 -6.08 -10.24 -2.87
CA HIS A 2 -6.75 -9.81 -4.11
C HIS A 2 -6.82 -8.29 -4.28
N GLN A 3 -7.08 -7.54 -3.22
CA GLN A 3 -7.11 -6.07 -3.25
C GLN A 3 -5.77 -5.48 -3.69
N ILE A 4 -4.67 -5.89 -3.05
CA ILE A 4 -3.30 -5.46 -3.42
C ILE A 4 -3.01 -5.76 -4.90
N ARG A 5 -3.32 -6.98 -5.37
CA ARG A 5 -3.10 -7.35 -6.78
C ARG A 5 -3.92 -6.52 -7.75
N HIS A 6 -5.17 -6.20 -7.42
CA HIS A 6 -6.02 -5.38 -8.25
C HIS A 6 -5.52 -3.93 -8.32
N SER A 7 -5.11 -3.35 -7.19
CA SER A 7 -4.57 -1.98 -7.12
C SER A 7 -3.30 -1.80 -7.96
N LEU A 8 -2.42 -2.81 -8.02
CA LEU A 8 -1.19 -2.75 -8.81
C LEU A 8 -1.42 -2.76 -10.34
N LYS A 9 -2.63 -3.07 -10.82
CA LYS A 9 -2.96 -3.05 -12.26
C LYS A 9 -2.82 -1.64 -12.84
N PHE A 10 -3.07 -0.61 -12.03
CA PHE A 10 -3.03 0.79 -12.43
C PHE A 10 -1.66 1.45 -12.21
N VAL A 11 -0.72 0.74 -11.60
CA VAL A 11 0.61 1.24 -11.24
C VAL A 11 1.62 0.93 -12.34
N HIS A 12 2.47 1.91 -12.66
CA HIS A 12 3.56 1.73 -13.61
C HIS A 12 4.50 0.61 -13.14
N TRP A 13 4.95 -0.24 -14.07
CA TRP A 13 5.64 -1.49 -13.71
C TRP A 13 6.89 -1.27 -12.84
N LYS A 14 7.61 -0.16 -13.02
CA LYS A 14 8.81 0.21 -12.23
C LYS A 14 8.48 0.52 -10.77
N GLU A 15 7.28 1.05 -10.50
CA GLU A 15 6.84 1.51 -9.18
C GLU A 15 6.08 0.43 -8.42
N ARG A 16 5.65 -0.63 -9.10
CA ARG A 16 4.86 -1.72 -8.50
C ARG A 16 5.51 -2.32 -7.26
N LYS A 17 6.84 -2.40 -7.19
CA LYS A 17 7.54 -2.94 -6.03
C LYS A 17 7.41 -2.03 -4.81
N ALA A 18 7.57 -0.72 -4.99
CA ALA A 18 7.43 0.26 -3.92
C ALA A 18 5.98 0.32 -3.44
N VAL A 19 5.04 0.48 -4.38
CA VAL A 19 3.59 0.53 -4.07
C VAL A 19 3.10 -0.76 -3.40
N ALA A 20 3.60 -1.93 -3.81
CA ALA A 20 3.23 -3.19 -3.16
C ALA A 20 3.74 -3.29 -1.72
N ALA A 21 4.94 -2.75 -1.43
CA ALA A 21 5.48 -2.71 -0.08
C ALA A 21 4.63 -1.80 0.81
N ASP A 22 4.30 -0.60 0.34
CA ASP A 22 3.50 0.36 1.09
C ASP A 22 2.08 -0.15 1.35
N LEU A 23 1.41 -0.69 0.31
CA LEU A 23 0.10 -1.32 0.47
C LEU A 23 0.14 -2.50 1.44
N ARG A 24 1.22 -3.30 1.43
CA ARG A 24 1.36 -4.41 2.38
C ARG A 24 1.48 -3.88 3.81
N THR A 25 2.22 -2.79 4.04
CA THR A 25 2.34 -2.16 5.36
C THR A 25 0.98 -1.69 5.89
N ILE A 26 0.15 -1.06 5.04
CA ILE A 26 -1.19 -0.61 5.41
C ILE A 26 -2.09 -1.79 5.80
N TYR A 27 -2.11 -2.86 5.01
CA TYR A 27 -2.97 -4.03 5.24
C TYR A 27 -2.47 -4.98 6.32
N ALA A 28 -1.17 -4.92 6.68
CA ALA A 28 -0.56 -5.78 7.70
C ALA A 28 -0.45 -5.11 9.08
N ALA A 29 -0.85 -3.83 9.20
CA ALA A 29 -0.83 -3.08 10.44
C ALA A 29 -1.63 -3.79 11.55
N ALA A 30 -1.11 -3.78 12.78
CA ALA A 30 -1.73 -4.47 13.90
C ALA A 30 -2.90 -3.67 14.49
N THR A 31 -2.90 -2.35 14.29
CA THR A 31 -3.93 -1.44 14.78
C THR A 31 -4.43 -0.50 13.69
N LEU A 32 -5.64 0.03 13.86
CA LEU A 32 -6.23 1.00 12.92
C LEU A 32 -5.36 2.25 12.79
N ASN A 33 -4.81 2.77 13.91
CA ASN A 33 -3.96 3.96 13.91
C ASN A 33 -2.69 3.78 13.07
N GLU A 34 -2.07 2.61 13.15
CA GLU A 34 -0.90 2.27 12.32
C GLU A 34 -1.26 2.19 10.84
N ALA A 35 -2.40 1.58 10.52
CA ALA A 35 -2.91 1.50 9.15
C ALA A 35 -3.19 2.90 8.58
N GLU A 36 -3.81 3.79 9.37
CA GLU A 36 -4.10 5.17 8.98
C GLU A 36 -2.82 6.01 8.80
N ALA A 37 -1.82 5.84 9.67
CA ALA A 37 -0.53 6.51 9.53
C ALA A 37 0.20 6.06 8.25
N ALA A 38 0.24 4.75 7.99
CA ALA A 38 0.82 4.21 6.76
C ALA A 38 0.05 4.66 5.51
N LEU A 39 -1.28 4.77 5.59
CA LEU A 39 -2.11 5.28 4.50
C LEU A 39 -1.82 6.76 4.20
N LYS A 40 -1.67 7.60 5.23
CA LYS A 40 -1.28 9.01 5.06
C LYS A 40 0.11 9.14 4.43
N GLN A 41 1.06 8.30 4.87
CA GLN A 41 2.40 8.27 4.29
C GLN A 41 2.39 7.86 2.82
N PHE A 42 1.58 6.86 2.46
CA PHE A 42 1.39 6.43 1.08
C PHE A 42 0.79 7.55 0.19
N ALA A 43 -0.15 8.33 0.70
CA ALA A 43 -0.78 9.43 -0.05
C ALA A 43 0.12 10.66 -0.26
N SER A 44 1.24 10.76 0.46
CA SER A 44 2.17 11.89 0.39
C SER A 44 3.39 11.63 -0.52
N ASN A 45 3.51 10.44 -1.09
CA ASN A 45 4.49 10.07 -2.12
C ASN A 45 3.94 10.32 -3.53
#